data_AF-A0A7X7C9C4-F1
#
_entry.id   AF-A0A7X7C9C4-F1
#
_cell.length_a   1.000
_cell.length_b   1.000
_cell.length_c   1.000
_cell.angle_alpha   90.00
_cell.angle_beta   90.00
_cell.angle_gamma   90.00
#
_symmetry.space_group_name_H-M   'P 1'
#
loop_
_entity.id
_entity.type
_entity.pdbx_description
1 polymer ?
#
loop_
_entity_poly.entity_id
_entity_poly.type
_entity_poly.pdbx_seq_one_letter_code
_entity_poly.pdbx_strand_id
1 'polypeptide(L)'
;MKKMPVTLIIAVVFGLSFVFSCSDKREAKEVKSFEVKENPYHFEDIVIGTDGEIADCSLRQLDGRLIFITSKYCPHCKRALPIVEKIIADKKLQDIYEHVDTTTEEGQDILSGAGISVQYVPALIYDCKAYVGGGDAAKYDKILSGGVKK
;
A
#
# COMPACT_ATOMS: atom_id res chain seq x y z
N MET A 1 -22.74 69.57 34.72
CA MET A 1 -21.48 69.01 34.19
C MET A 1 -21.89 68.02 33.10
N LYS A 2 -21.92 68.30 31.79
CA LYS A 2 -20.90 68.80 30.84
C LYS A 2 -19.65 67.92 30.80
N LYS A 3 -19.61 66.93 29.88
CA LYS A 3 -18.81 66.92 28.64
C LYS A 3 -18.85 65.53 27.97
N MET A 4 -19.59 65.43 26.86
CA MET A 4 -19.12 64.82 25.60
C MET A 4 -18.59 66.00 24.73
N PRO A 5 -18.03 65.85 23.51
CA PRO A 5 -17.79 64.69 22.63
C PRO A 5 -16.29 64.67 22.14
N VAL A 6 -15.83 63.79 21.23
CA VAL A 6 -15.86 63.98 19.77
C VAL A 6 -15.30 62.71 19.08
N THR A 7 -16.06 62.30 18.07
CA THR A 7 -15.86 61.29 17.03
C THR A 7 -14.75 61.67 16.04
N LEU A 8 -14.02 60.69 15.48
CA LEU A 8 -13.65 60.77 14.06
C LEU A 8 -13.49 59.38 13.44
N ILE A 9 -14.25 59.18 12.36
CA ILE A 9 -14.31 58.03 11.46
C ILE A 9 -13.32 58.31 10.32
N ILE A 10 -12.52 57.32 9.89
CA ILE A 10 -12.10 57.22 8.48
C ILE A 10 -12.18 55.76 8.03
N ALA A 11 -12.78 55.62 6.85
CA ALA A 11 -13.29 54.44 6.21
C ALA A 11 -12.30 53.83 5.19
N VAL A 12 -12.42 52.51 5.00
CA VAL A 12 -12.44 51.77 3.72
C VAL A 12 -11.26 51.94 2.76
N VAL A 13 -10.57 50.83 2.45
CA VAL A 13 -10.37 50.41 1.06
C VAL A 13 -10.48 48.88 0.95
N PHE A 14 -11.48 48.48 0.16
CA PHE A 14 -11.69 47.17 -0.44
C PHE A 14 -10.50 46.81 -1.35
N GLY A 15 -9.87 45.65 -1.11
CA GLY A 15 -8.86 45.06 -1.98
C GLY A 15 -9.21 43.60 -2.26
N LEU A 16 -10.06 43.40 -3.27
CA LEU A 16 -10.41 42.11 -3.86
C LEU A 16 -9.20 41.49 -4.59
N SER A 17 -9.20 40.16 -4.60
CA SER A 17 -8.47 39.27 -5.53
C SER A 17 -7.05 38.86 -5.12
N PHE A 18 -6.93 37.74 -4.39
CA PHE A 18 -6.16 36.61 -4.91
C PHE A 18 -6.81 35.31 -4.46
N VAL A 19 -7.30 34.60 -5.48
CA VAL A 19 -7.90 33.28 -5.42
C VAL A 19 -6.75 32.27 -5.42
N PHE A 20 -6.51 31.61 -4.30
CA PHE A 20 -5.82 30.34 -4.19
C PHE A 20 -6.59 29.58 -3.10
N SER A 21 -7.72 28.93 -3.36
CA SER A 21 -7.88 27.78 -4.26
C SER A 21 -6.74 26.77 -4.19
N CYS A 22 -6.41 26.35 -2.97
CA CYS A 22 -6.06 24.96 -2.69
C CYS A 22 -6.76 24.57 -1.38
N SER A 23 -8.10 24.53 -1.43
CA SER A 23 -8.87 23.68 -0.52
C SER A 23 -8.57 22.25 -0.95
N ASP A 24 -7.42 21.75 -0.51
CA ASP A 24 -7.01 20.36 -0.68
C ASP A 24 -7.93 19.55 0.23
N LYS A 25 -9.15 19.29 -0.28
CA LYS A 25 -9.96 18.18 0.16
C LYS A 25 -9.13 16.94 -0.13
N ARG A 26 -8.26 16.60 0.82
CA ARG A 26 -7.87 15.22 1.01
C ARG A 26 -9.16 14.50 1.39
N GLU A 27 -9.89 14.07 0.36
CA GLU A 27 -10.74 12.91 0.48
C GLU A 27 -9.84 11.83 1.07
N ALA A 28 -9.96 11.65 2.37
CA ALA A 28 -9.49 10.47 3.06
C ALA A 28 -10.22 9.33 2.35
N LYS A 29 -9.52 8.73 1.38
CA LYS A 29 -9.93 7.50 0.73
C LYS A 29 -10.21 6.55 1.89
N GLU A 30 -11.48 6.24 2.08
CA GLU A 30 -11.97 5.33 3.10
C GLU A 30 -11.15 4.05 2.95
N VAL A 31 -10.15 3.88 3.82
CA VAL A 31 -9.38 2.66 3.92
C VAL A 31 -10.39 1.66 4.40
N LYS A 32 -10.88 0.85 3.46
CA LYS A 32 -11.83 -0.22 3.70
C LYS A 32 -11.13 -1.15 4.69
N SER A 33 -11.40 -0.95 5.98
CA SER A 33 -10.82 -1.71 7.07
C SER A 33 -11.22 -3.16 6.82
N PHE A 34 -10.27 -3.96 6.36
CA PHE A 34 -10.44 -5.38 6.27
C PHE A 34 -10.50 -5.86 7.71
N GLU A 35 -11.66 -6.33 8.17
CA GLU A 35 -11.73 -7.06 9.42
C GLU A 35 -10.80 -8.26 9.28
N VAL A 36 -9.66 -8.20 10.00
CA VAL A 36 -8.74 -9.31 10.17
C VAL A 36 -9.50 -10.35 10.99
N LYS A 37 -10.27 -11.20 10.32
CA LYS A 37 -10.89 -12.36 10.96
C LYS A 37 -9.76 -13.28 11.38
N GLU A 38 -9.69 -13.58 12.68
CA GLU A 38 -8.82 -14.63 13.21
C GLU A 38 -9.00 -15.88 12.35
N ASN A 39 -7.90 -16.34 11.77
CA ASN A 39 -7.91 -17.45 10.84
C ASN A 39 -8.31 -18.73 11.59
N PRO A 40 -9.47 -19.35 11.28
CA PRO A 40 -9.95 -20.55 11.98
C PRO A 40 -9.20 -21.83 11.59
N TYR A 41 -8.24 -21.74 10.66
CA TYR A 41 -7.53 -22.88 10.14
C TYR A 41 -6.18 -23.07 10.85
N HIS A 42 -6.00 -24.25 11.47
CA HIS A 42 -4.70 -24.70 11.97
C HIS A 42 -3.90 -25.31 10.81
N PHE A 43 -3.18 -24.49 10.06
CA PHE A 43 -2.21 -24.96 9.08
C PHE A 43 -0.79 -24.58 9.50
N GLU A 44 0.18 -25.39 9.08
CA GLU A 44 1.58 -25.14 9.38
C GLU A 44 2.05 -23.85 8.72
N ASP A 45 2.88 -23.09 9.44
CA ASP A 45 3.51 -21.90 8.87
C ASP A 45 4.41 -22.30 7.69
N ILE A 46 4.29 -21.58 6.58
CA ILE A 46 5.19 -21.75 5.44
C ILE A 46 6.27 -20.71 5.47
N VAL A 47 7.47 -21.12 5.06
CA VAL A 47 8.62 -20.24 5.00
C VAL A 47 9.00 -19.99 3.54
N ILE A 48 8.80 -18.75 3.09
CA ILE A 48 9.15 -18.30 1.74
C ILE A 48 10.61 -17.85 1.73
N GLY A 49 11.48 -18.71 1.20
CA GLY A 49 12.90 -18.42 0.99
C GLY A 49 13.33 -18.30 -0.46
N THR A 50 12.52 -18.77 -1.42
CA THR A 50 12.83 -18.78 -2.85
C THR A 50 11.56 -18.65 -3.69
N ASP A 51 11.71 -18.41 -5.00
CA ASP A 51 10.62 -18.49 -5.97
C ASP A 51 9.97 -19.88 -5.91
N GLY A 52 8.63 -19.94 -5.90
CA GLY A 52 7.91 -21.22 -5.80
C GLY A 52 6.41 -21.09 -5.61
N GLU A 53 5.72 -22.23 -5.61
CA GLU A 53 4.29 -22.29 -5.30
C GLU A 53 4.04 -22.31 -3.79
N ILE A 54 2.94 -21.68 -3.37
CA ILE A 54 2.51 -21.62 -1.99
C ILE A 54 1.44 -22.69 -1.76
N ALA A 55 1.73 -23.63 -0.86
CA ALA A 55 0.77 -24.63 -0.42
C ALA A 55 -0.43 -23.98 0.28
N ASP A 56 -1.61 -24.60 0.12
CA ASP A 56 -2.85 -24.17 0.77
C ASP A 56 -3.26 -22.72 0.46
N CYS A 57 -2.91 -22.24 -0.73
CA CYS A 57 -3.12 -20.85 -1.16
C CYS A 57 -4.54 -20.31 -0.93
N SER A 58 -5.57 -21.08 -1.29
CA SER A 58 -6.98 -20.72 -1.07
C SER A 58 -7.32 -20.59 0.42
N LEU A 59 -6.80 -21.48 1.26
CA LEU A 59 -7.00 -21.45 2.72
C LEU A 59 -6.28 -20.25 3.36
N ARG A 60 -5.14 -19.86 2.79
CA ARG A 60 -4.36 -18.67 3.15
C ARG A 60 -4.92 -17.38 2.53
N GLN A 61 -6.01 -17.47 1.77
CA GLN A 61 -6.67 -16.34 1.10
C GLN A 61 -5.71 -15.54 0.19
N LEU A 62 -4.84 -16.24 -0.54
CA LEU A 62 -3.88 -15.63 -1.47
C LEU A 62 -4.33 -15.71 -2.94
N ASP A 63 -5.37 -16.50 -3.23
CA ASP A 63 -5.92 -16.66 -4.58
C ASP A 63 -6.31 -15.30 -5.17
N GLY A 64 -5.81 -15.00 -6.38
CA GLY A 64 -6.11 -13.75 -7.08
C GLY A 64 -5.55 -12.48 -6.44
N ARG A 65 -4.77 -12.56 -5.35
CA ARG A 65 -4.13 -11.40 -4.73
C ARG A 65 -2.74 -11.16 -5.29
N LEU A 66 -2.34 -9.90 -5.24
CA LEU A 66 -1.01 -9.42 -5.56
C LEU A 66 -0.43 -8.71 -4.34
N ILE A 67 0.47 -9.37 -3.62
CA ILE A 67 1.05 -8.85 -2.39
C ILE A 67 2.53 -8.57 -2.63
N PHE A 68 2.97 -7.31 -2.43
CA PHE A 68 4.37 -6.96 -2.47
C PHE A 68 4.90 -6.73 -1.06
N ILE A 69 5.82 -7.60 -0.65
CA ILE A 69 6.34 -7.68 0.71
C ILE A 69 7.71 -7.00 0.76
N THR A 70 7.85 -6.07 1.68
CA THR A 70 9.03 -5.20 1.82
C THR A 70 9.44 -5.03 3.28
N SER A 71 10.54 -4.33 3.50
CA SER A 71 10.94 -3.83 4.81
C SER A 71 11.47 -2.40 4.67
N LYS A 72 11.14 -1.53 5.64
CA LYS A 72 11.71 -0.17 5.74
C LYS A 72 13.24 -0.13 5.68
N TYR A 73 13.92 -1.15 6.20
CA TYR A 73 15.38 -1.22 6.28
C TYR A 73 16.05 -1.88 5.07
N CYS A 74 15.27 -2.32 4.08
CA CYS A 74 15.75 -3.05 2.92
C CYS A 74 16.05 -2.09 1.74
N PRO A 75 17.33 -1.89 1.35
CA PRO A 75 17.68 -0.99 0.24
C PRO A 75 17.18 -1.48 -1.13
N HIS A 76 17.08 -2.79 -1.31
CA HIS A 76 16.51 -3.38 -2.53
C HIS A 76 15.01 -3.06 -2.64
N CYS A 77 14.29 -3.06 -1.52
CA CYS A 77 12.87 -2.76 -1.46
C CYS A 77 12.60 -1.29 -1.83
N LYS A 78 13.42 -0.36 -1.33
CA LYS A 78 13.32 1.07 -1.71
C LYS A 78 13.47 1.33 -3.21
N ARG A 79 14.28 0.51 -3.89
CA ARG A 79 14.44 0.59 -5.36
C ARG A 79 13.30 -0.09 -6.10
N ALA A 80 12.85 -1.23 -5.61
CA ALA A 80 11.85 -2.06 -6.26
C ALA A 80 10.42 -1.51 -6.13
N LEU A 81 10.05 -0.96 -4.97
CA LEU A 81 8.70 -0.47 -4.69
C LEU A 81 8.17 0.51 -5.75
N PRO A 82 8.86 1.63 -6.09
CA PRO A 82 8.33 2.56 -7.08
C PRO A 82 8.22 1.95 -8.48
N ILE A 83 9.05 0.94 -8.80
CA ILE A 83 8.99 0.22 -10.07
C ILE A 83 7.75 -0.67 -10.10
N VAL A 84 7.51 -1.43 -9.04
CA VAL A 84 6.35 -2.33 -8.90
C VAL A 84 5.06 -1.52 -8.91
N GLU A 85 4.97 -0.43 -8.14
CA GLU A 85 3.79 0.45 -8.10
C GLU A 85 3.49 1.06 -9.47
N LYS A 86 4.52 1.45 -10.23
CA LYS A 86 4.35 1.92 -11.60
C LYS A 86 3.76 0.82 -12.49
N ILE A 87 4.29 -0.40 -12.43
CA ILE A 87 3.78 -1.53 -13.23
C ILE A 87 2.32 -1.83 -12.87
N ILE A 88 1.98 -1.81 -11.58
CA ILE A 88 0.61 -2.00 -11.08
C ILE A 88 -0.32 -0.91 -11.64
N ALA A 89 0.13 0.34 -11.63
CA ALA A 89 -0.63 1.45 -12.18
C ALA A 89 -0.87 1.29 -13.68
N ASP A 90 0.19 1.00 -14.43
CA ASP A 90 0.16 0.83 -15.89
C ASP A 90 -0.74 -0.34 -16.31
N LYS A 91 -0.74 -1.44 -15.55
CA LYS A 91 -1.54 -2.64 -15.82
C LYS A 91 -2.94 -2.65 -15.18
N LYS A 92 -3.29 -1.61 -14.42
CA LYS A 92 -4.56 -1.49 -13.70
C LYS A 92 -4.80 -2.63 -12.69
N LEU A 93 -3.77 -3.00 -11.92
CA LEU A 93 -3.83 -4.09 -10.93
C LEU A 93 -4.11 -3.59 -9.50
N GLN A 94 -4.52 -2.33 -9.33
CA GLN A 94 -4.70 -1.73 -8.00
C GLN A 94 -5.75 -2.44 -7.15
N ASP A 95 -6.76 -3.05 -7.78
CA ASP A 95 -7.88 -3.69 -7.07
C ASP A 95 -7.48 -4.99 -6.36
N ILE A 96 -6.37 -5.60 -6.77
CA ILE A 96 -5.83 -6.83 -6.16
C ILE A 96 -4.46 -6.61 -5.49
N TYR A 97 -3.94 -5.39 -5.56
CA TYR A 97 -2.61 -5.04 -5.05
C TYR A 97 -2.63 -4.64 -3.58
N GLU A 98 -1.68 -5.19 -2.83
CA GLU A 98 -1.40 -4.81 -1.46
C GLU A 98 0.10 -4.70 -1.22
N HIS A 99 0.50 -3.62 -0.54
CA HIS A 99 1.87 -3.41 -0.10
C HIS A 99 1.98 -3.76 1.38
N VAL A 100 2.84 -4.72 1.70
CA VAL A 100 3.06 -5.21 3.07
C VAL A 100 4.48 -4.84 3.51
N ASP A 101 4.62 -4.08 4.59
CA ASP A 101 5.91 -3.78 5.23
C ASP A 101 6.07 -4.64 6.48
N THR A 102 7.06 -5.55 6.50
CA THR A 102 7.31 -6.45 7.63
C THR A 102 7.78 -5.74 8.90
N THR A 103 8.03 -4.43 8.83
CA THR A 103 8.41 -3.60 9.98
C THR A 103 7.21 -2.93 10.67
N THR A 104 6.00 -3.07 10.12
CA THR A 104 4.76 -2.61 10.74
C THR A 104 4.01 -3.78 11.38
N GLU A 105 3.23 -3.48 12.43
CA GLU A 105 2.37 -4.46 13.10
C GLU A 105 1.31 -5.02 12.12
N GLU A 106 0.63 -4.14 11.39
CA GLU A 106 -0.33 -4.53 10.33
C GLU A 106 0.28 -5.49 9.29
N GLY A 107 1.51 -5.23 8.85
CA GLY A 107 2.18 -6.11 7.89
C GLY A 107 2.52 -7.48 8.49
N GLN A 108 2.84 -7.53 9.78
CA GLN A 108 3.06 -8.78 10.51
C GLN A 108 1.75 -9.54 10.73
N ASP A 109 0.65 -8.85 11.01
CA ASP A 109 -0.68 -9.44 11.18
C ASP A 109 -1.20 -10.06 9.88
N ILE A 110 -1.02 -9.38 8.74
CA ILE A 110 -1.40 -9.93 7.42
C ILE A 110 -0.64 -11.23 7.13
N LEU A 111 0.67 -11.24 7.36
CA LEU A 111 1.50 -12.41 7.08
C LEU A 111 1.25 -13.55 8.06
N SER A 112 1.15 -13.27 9.36
CA SER A 112 0.85 -14.27 10.39
C SER A 112 -0.57 -14.83 10.25
N GLY A 113 -1.57 -14.00 9.90
CA GLY A 113 -2.92 -14.45 9.60
C GLY A 113 -2.97 -15.40 8.39
N ALA A 114 -2.07 -15.24 7.43
CA ALA A 114 -1.89 -16.16 6.32
C ALA A 114 -0.93 -17.34 6.62
N GLY A 115 -0.36 -17.42 7.83
CA GLY A 115 0.67 -18.38 8.24
C GLY A 115 1.92 -18.34 7.36
N ILE A 116 2.32 -17.15 6.92
CA ILE A 116 3.46 -16.93 6.04
C ILE A 116 4.59 -16.29 6.82
N SER A 117 5.77 -16.91 6.76
CA SER A 117 7.04 -16.31 7.16
C SER A 117 7.89 -16.09 5.92
N VAL A 118 8.50 -14.92 5.78
CA VAL A 118 9.35 -14.59 4.63
C VAL A 118 10.79 -14.44 5.09
N GLN A 119 11.71 -15.20 4.52
CA GLN A 119 13.14 -15.10 4.87
C GLN A 119 13.81 -13.89 4.23
N TYR A 120 13.40 -13.52 3.02
CA TYR A 120 14.05 -12.48 2.22
C TYR A 120 13.04 -11.52 1.58
N VAL A 121 13.34 -10.23 1.65
CA VAL A 121 12.60 -9.15 0.99
C VAL A 121 13.52 -8.37 0.02
N PRO A 122 12.99 -7.78 -1.08
CA PRO A 122 11.58 -7.78 -1.46
C PRO A 122 11.12 -9.14 -1.98
N ALA A 123 9.86 -9.46 -1.74
CA ALA A 123 9.18 -10.64 -2.27
C ALA A 123 7.82 -10.22 -2.85
N LEU A 124 7.39 -10.91 -3.90
CA LEU A 124 6.08 -10.72 -4.51
C LEU A 124 5.31 -12.03 -4.41
N ILE A 125 4.08 -11.98 -3.92
CA ILE A 125 3.13 -13.08 -4.01
C ILE A 125 2.10 -12.69 -5.07
N TYR A 126 1.92 -13.56 -6.07
CA TYR A 126 0.89 -13.38 -7.08
C TYR A 126 0.32 -14.74 -7.50
N ASP A 127 -1.00 -14.89 -7.37
CA ASP A 127 -1.74 -16.10 -7.76
C ASP A 127 -1.06 -17.39 -7.27
N CYS A 128 -0.92 -17.52 -5.95
CA CYS A 128 -0.31 -18.67 -5.27
C CYS A 128 1.18 -18.90 -5.53
N LYS A 129 1.88 -17.93 -6.12
CA LYS A 129 3.32 -18.04 -6.39
C LYS A 129 4.06 -16.94 -5.68
N ALA A 130 5.11 -17.33 -4.97
CA ALA A 130 6.10 -16.44 -4.42
C ALA A 130 7.22 -16.20 -5.43
N TYR A 131 7.69 -14.96 -5.50
CA TYR A 131 8.85 -14.53 -6.26
C TYR A 131 9.74 -13.72 -5.32
N VAL A 132 10.84 -14.31 -4.91
CA VAL A 132 11.79 -13.77 -3.94
C VAL A 132 12.93 -13.08 -4.67
N GLY A 133 13.31 -11.92 -4.16
CA GLY A 133 14.40 -11.13 -4.70
C GLY A 133 13.98 -10.42 -5.99
N GLY A 134 14.07 -9.09 -5.96
CA GLY A 134 13.87 -8.29 -7.15
C GLY A 134 14.38 -6.89 -6.97
N GLY A 135 15.48 -6.59 -7.65
CA GLY A 135 15.90 -5.22 -7.97
C GLY A 135 15.73 -4.89 -9.46
N ASP A 136 15.27 -5.85 -10.27
CA ASP A 136 15.15 -5.71 -11.72
C ASP A 136 13.68 -5.51 -12.13
N ALA A 137 13.40 -4.36 -12.75
CA ALA A 137 12.09 -4.03 -13.29
C ALA A 137 11.57 -5.07 -14.29
N ALA A 138 12.48 -5.65 -15.08
CA ALA A 138 12.11 -6.63 -16.10
C ALA A 138 11.59 -7.93 -15.48
N LYS A 139 12.09 -8.33 -14.29
CA LYS A 139 11.57 -9.49 -13.56
C LYS A 139 10.10 -9.28 -13.19
N TYR A 140 9.78 -8.12 -12.58
CA TYR A 140 8.41 -7.82 -12.14
C TYR A 140 7.44 -7.66 -13.30
N ASP A 141 7.82 -6.97 -14.37
CA ASP A 141 6.94 -6.81 -15.54
C ASP A 141 6.64 -8.17 -16.21
N LYS A 142 7.65 -9.05 -16.30
CA LYS A 142 7.46 -10.41 -16.83
C LYS A 142 6.50 -11.24 -15.97
N ILE A 143 6.66 -11.23 -14.65
CA ILE A 143 5.78 -11.95 -13.71
C ILE A 143 4.34 -11.46 -13.87
N LEU A 144 4.14 -10.14 -13.82
CA LEU A 144 2.82 -9.50 -13.87
C LEU A 144 2.19 -9.53 -15.27
N SER A 145 2.96 -9.83 -16.32
CA SER A 145 2.43 -10.06 -17.67
C SER A 145 2.11 -11.53 -17.95
N GLY A 146 2.81 -12.46 -17.29
CA GLY A 146 2.65 -13.90 -17.52
C GLY A 146 1.55 -14.56 -16.68
N GLY A 147 1.16 -13.97 -15.55
CA GLY A 147 0.16 -14.54 -14.64
C GLY A 147 -1.28 -14.04 -14.82
N VAL A 148 -1.53 -13.03 -15.66
CA VAL A 148 -2.90 -12.55 -15.91
C VAL A 148 -3.62 -13.54 -16.83
N LYS A 149 -4.29 -14.53 -16.23
CA LYS A 149 -5.32 -15.30 -16.95
C LYS A 149 -6.51 -14.35 -17.17
N LYS A 150 -6.75 -13.99 -18.44
CA LYS A 150 -7.94 -13.26 -18.87
C LYS A 150 -9.21 -14.07 -18.62
#